data_AF-A0A956ALP6-F1
#
_entry.id   AF-A0A956ALP6-F1
#
_cell.length_a   1.000
_cell.length_b   1.000
_cell.length_c   1.000
_cell.angle_alpha   90.00
_cell.angle_beta   90.00
_cell.angle_gamma   90.00
#
_symmetry.space_group_name_H-M   'P 1'
#
loop_
_entity.id
_entity.type
_entity.pdbx_description
1 polymer ?
#
loop_
_entity_poly.entity_id
_entity_poly.type
_entity_poly.pdbx_seq_one_letter_code
_entity_poly.pdbx_strand_id
1 'polypeptide(L)'
;MRHCVLVAALGGVVSWMSLGCGGTQSVDDAATGQDAAVDATTMPDGSHDATPGDATTALDASDDASAGDASASTDAGADASTDAGADASSDSGSSDAGPMGCASGRYDLNGLPGDGCEFELGADAIYVSANDIAAVDEVGCGVGPVGTLAGAYPCRSIGFGLAEADRTLRTRVLVAAGLYAETVSLVNGVRVLGGHHPTTWERDVAANVSTVRPLPSAGHTRAVVAQDITLPTSFEGFTVHGVNATTSSANSYAIWIRDASSQLALRDNYIVAANGADGDPGAPGAEGSDGVDGQPGERAIQTASITNCQGASNVPGNQPLCFDAAGELSNASCGAGGVRTCGAVLVSGGAGAGAVCPTDNTAQGSGAMGSQALGGGAAGAGGDGGHDRVASQCVVFNTGGFSAHGSMGGAGTPGASVPGGAGGGSTAGPVAGEWRGAA
;
A
#
# COMPACT_ATOMS: atom_id res chain seq x y z
N MET A 1 -12.42 2.40 20.86
CA MET A 1 -11.03 2.43 20.36
C MET A 1 -10.10 2.14 21.54
N ARG A 2 -9.26 1.11 21.45
CA ARG A 2 -8.17 0.86 22.41
C ARG A 2 -6.88 0.73 21.62
N HIS A 3 -5.93 1.63 21.85
CA HIS A 3 -4.61 1.55 21.21
C HIS A 3 -3.81 0.45 21.91
N CYS A 4 -3.38 -0.55 21.15
CA CYS A 4 -2.52 -1.62 21.63
C CYS A 4 -1.08 -1.32 21.18
N VAL A 5 -0.26 -0.79 22.07
CA VAL A 5 1.17 -0.54 21.80
C VAL A 5 1.94 -1.82 22.10
N LEU A 6 2.43 -2.49 21.07
CA LEU A 6 3.26 -3.70 21.21
C LEU A 6 4.73 -3.29 21.33
N VAL A 7 5.29 -3.36 22.54
CA VAL A 7 6.74 -3.24 22.76
C VAL A 7 7.32 -4.66 22.83
N ALA A 8 8.00 -5.09 21.77
CA ALA A 8 8.67 -6.39 21.74
C ALA A 8 10.09 -6.27 22.32
N ALA A 9 10.26 -6.67 23.58
CA ALA A 9 11.58 -6.84 24.21
C ALA A 9 12.04 -8.30 24.07
N LEU A 10 13.17 -8.53 23.40
CA LEU A 10 13.80 -9.84 23.28
C LEU A 10 14.89 -10.01 24.36
N GLY A 11 14.78 -11.05 25.19
CA GLY A 11 15.80 -11.34 26.20
C GLY A 11 15.35 -12.21 27.37
N GLY A 12 14.83 -13.42 27.13
CA GLY A 12 14.46 -14.35 28.21
C GLY A 12 14.11 -15.74 27.70
N VAL A 13 14.74 -16.78 28.28
CA VAL A 13 14.47 -18.18 27.95
C VAL A 13 13.09 -18.58 28.47
N VAL A 14 12.12 -18.80 27.56
CA VAL A 14 10.78 -19.30 27.92
C VAL A 14 10.76 -20.82 27.77
N SER A 15 10.57 -21.50 28.89
CA SER A 15 10.30 -22.94 28.93
C SER A 15 8.88 -23.22 28.44
N TRP A 16 8.73 -24.12 27.46
CA TRP A 16 7.43 -24.51 26.92
C TRP A 16 6.73 -25.51 27.84
N MET A 17 5.76 -25.05 28.62
CA MET A 17 4.71 -25.92 29.18
C MET A 17 3.50 -25.90 28.27
N SER A 18 3.16 -27.06 27.70
CA SER A 18 1.95 -27.24 26.91
C SER A 18 0.72 -27.27 27.84
N LEU A 19 -0.13 -26.25 27.76
CA LEU A 19 -1.50 -26.31 28.26
C LEU A 19 -2.45 -26.54 27.08
N GLY A 20 -3.01 -27.74 26.99
CA GLY A 20 -4.12 -28.02 26.08
C GLY A 20 -5.40 -27.36 26.58
N CYS A 21 -6.12 -26.68 25.70
CA CYS A 21 -7.46 -26.17 25.98
C CYS A 21 -8.44 -26.75 24.97
N GLY A 22 -9.23 -27.73 25.41
CA GLY A 22 -10.40 -28.22 24.66
C GLY A 22 -11.61 -27.35 24.97
N GLY A 23 -12.39 -26.99 23.96
CA GLY A 23 -13.55 -26.12 24.12
C GLY A 23 -14.38 -26.01 22.85
N THR A 24 -15.18 -27.02 22.56
CA THR A 24 -16.22 -26.93 21.53
C THR A 24 -17.38 -26.07 22.03
N GLN A 25 -17.69 -24.97 21.34
CA GLN A 25 -19.00 -24.34 21.42
C GLN A 25 -19.61 -24.22 20.03
N SER A 26 -20.78 -24.86 19.89
CA SER A 26 -21.73 -24.61 18.82
C SER A 26 -22.31 -23.20 19.01
N VAL A 27 -22.49 -22.50 17.90
CA VAL A 27 -23.40 -21.35 17.82
C VAL A 27 -24.21 -21.52 16.55
N ASP A 28 -25.30 -22.27 16.66
CA ASP A 28 -26.45 -22.03 15.80
C ASP A 28 -27.12 -20.75 16.30
N ASP A 29 -27.28 -19.75 15.43
CA ASP A 29 -28.49 -18.93 15.45
C ASP A 29 -28.68 -18.24 14.09
N ALA A 30 -29.89 -18.36 13.57
CA ALA A 30 -30.26 -17.88 12.25
C ALA A 30 -31.06 -16.58 12.34
N ALA A 31 -30.79 -15.63 11.44
CA ALA A 31 -31.74 -14.56 11.13
C ALA A 31 -31.60 -14.09 9.68
N THR A 32 -32.67 -14.32 8.93
CA THR A 32 -33.21 -13.47 7.84
C THR A 32 -32.64 -12.03 7.83
N GLY A 33 -32.22 -11.43 6.71
CA GLY A 33 -32.68 -11.61 5.34
C GLY A 33 -33.52 -10.39 4.92
N GLN A 34 -33.04 -9.61 3.94
CA GLN A 34 -33.87 -8.63 3.21
C GLN A 34 -33.22 -8.22 1.89
N ASP A 35 -34.04 -8.22 0.83
CA ASP A 35 -33.63 -7.86 -0.54
C ASP A 35 -33.48 -6.35 -0.72
N ALA A 36 -32.51 -5.95 -1.54
CA ALA A 36 -32.49 -4.64 -2.20
C ALA A 36 -31.72 -4.75 -3.52
N ALA A 37 -32.38 -5.28 -4.56
CA ALA A 37 -31.91 -5.14 -5.93
C ALA A 37 -32.03 -3.66 -6.34
N VAL A 38 -30.92 -3.03 -6.72
CA VAL A 38 -30.94 -1.71 -7.36
C VAL A 38 -30.58 -1.85 -8.83
N ASP A 39 -31.64 -1.72 -9.60
CA ASP A 39 -31.74 -1.47 -11.04
C ASP A 39 -30.53 -0.76 -11.67
N ALA A 40 -30.01 -1.34 -12.75
CA ALA A 40 -28.87 -0.83 -13.52
C ALA A 40 -29.34 -0.43 -14.93
N THR A 41 -29.78 0.83 -15.08
CA THR A 41 -30.17 1.40 -16.37
C THR A 41 -29.08 2.32 -16.94
N THR A 42 -28.50 1.88 -18.05
CA THR A 42 -28.07 2.68 -19.21
C THR A 42 -27.44 4.07 -18.97
N MET A 43 -26.12 4.18 -19.18
CA MET A 43 -25.44 5.43 -19.52
C MET A 43 -24.99 5.37 -20.99
N PRO A 44 -25.35 6.36 -21.85
CA PRO A 44 -24.99 6.34 -23.27
C PRO A 44 -23.57 6.89 -23.52
N ASP A 45 -23.02 6.43 -24.65
CA ASP A 45 -21.89 7.02 -25.36
C ASP A 45 -22.06 8.53 -25.57
N GLY A 46 -20.98 9.29 -25.41
CA GLY A 46 -20.95 10.74 -25.34
C GLY A 46 -19.56 11.31 -25.61
N SER A 47 -19.01 11.01 -26.79
CA SER A 47 -17.75 11.57 -27.29
C SER A 47 -17.68 13.10 -27.18
N HIS A 48 -16.56 13.65 -26.70
CA HIS A 48 -16.10 14.98 -27.11
C HIS A 48 -14.58 15.10 -27.16
N ASP A 49 -14.07 15.11 -28.39
CA ASP A 49 -12.78 15.67 -28.80
C ASP A 49 -12.83 17.20 -28.74
N ALA A 50 -11.85 17.83 -28.06
CA ALA A 50 -11.33 19.17 -28.34
C ALA A 50 -10.20 19.57 -27.36
N THR A 51 -8.95 19.46 -27.82
CA THR A 51 -7.91 20.47 -27.54
C THR A 51 -7.71 21.24 -28.86
N PRO A 52 -7.46 22.57 -28.90
CA PRO A 52 -6.37 23.24 -28.16
C PRO A 52 -6.69 24.68 -27.67
N GLY A 53 -5.74 25.37 -27.04
CA GLY A 53 -5.87 26.81 -26.79
C GLY A 53 -4.82 27.43 -25.85
N ASP A 54 -3.71 27.89 -26.43
CA ASP A 54 -2.77 28.85 -25.82
C ASP A 54 -3.45 30.21 -25.54
N ALA A 55 -3.15 30.82 -24.40
CA ALA A 55 -3.48 32.22 -24.11
C ALA A 55 -2.53 32.82 -23.06
N THR A 56 -1.49 33.50 -23.54
CA THR A 56 -0.67 34.41 -22.74
C THR A 56 -1.34 35.78 -22.63
N THR A 57 -1.51 36.31 -21.41
CA THR A 57 -1.70 37.76 -21.17
C THR A 57 -1.16 38.16 -19.81
N ALA A 58 -0.28 39.17 -19.81
CA ALA A 58 0.09 39.93 -18.63
C ALA A 58 -0.86 41.15 -18.44
N LEU A 59 -0.49 42.05 -17.52
CA LEU A 59 -1.28 43.19 -16.99
C LEU A 59 -2.27 42.74 -15.90
N ASP A 60 -2.49 43.49 -14.82
CA ASP A 60 -2.26 44.94 -14.64
C ASP A 60 -1.69 45.32 -13.26
N ALA A 61 -1.20 46.56 -13.12
CA ALA A 61 -0.70 47.14 -11.87
C ALA A 61 -1.32 48.51 -11.61
N SER A 62 -1.72 48.78 -10.36
CA SER A 62 -2.32 50.00 -9.75
C SER A 62 -3.40 49.54 -8.76
N ASP A 63 -3.78 50.26 -7.70
CA ASP A 63 -3.16 51.37 -6.96
C ASP A 63 -3.85 51.46 -5.58
N ASP A 64 -3.34 52.35 -4.73
CA ASP A 64 -4.12 53.25 -3.85
C ASP A 64 -4.04 53.12 -2.30
N ALA A 65 -4.07 54.32 -1.71
CA ALA A 65 -4.01 54.83 -0.33
C ALA A 65 -4.05 53.85 0.88
N SER A 66 -3.26 54.03 1.94
CA SER A 66 -2.75 55.23 2.65
C SER A 66 -3.78 55.97 3.55
N ALA A 67 -3.79 55.60 4.83
CA ALA A 67 -4.17 56.44 5.98
C ALA A 67 -3.36 55.92 7.20
N GLY A 68 -2.78 56.72 8.09
CA GLY A 68 -2.83 58.16 8.22
C GLY A 68 -3.67 58.60 9.42
N ASP A 69 -3.14 58.46 10.63
CA ASP A 69 -3.54 59.30 11.76
C ASP A 69 -2.34 59.59 12.68
N ALA A 70 -2.31 60.80 13.22
CA ALA A 70 -1.26 61.32 14.07
C ALA A 70 -1.90 62.12 15.22
N SER A 71 -1.60 61.74 16.45
CA SER A 71 -1.94 62.55 17.63
C SER A 71 -0.67 62.82 18.45
N ALA A 72 -0.48 64.11 18.77
CA ALA A 72 0.70 64.62 19.46
C ALA A 72 0.28 65.63 20.55
N SER A 73 1.20 65.93 21.48
CA SER A 73 1.08 66.92 22.58
C SER A 73 0.11 66.49 23.71
N THR A 74 0.16 66.95 24.97
CA THR A 74 0.98 67.89 25.77
C THR A 74 0.97 67.41 27.25
N ASP A 75 1.81 67.82 28.20
CA ASP A 75 3.19 68.38 28.23
C ASP A 75 3.65 68.48 29.73
N ALA A 76 4.94 68.73 29.98
CA ALA A 76 5.56 69.22 31.23
C ALA A 76 5.49 68.37 32.52
N GLY A 77 6.67 68.08 33.09
CA GLY A 77 6.82 67.42 34.40
C GLY A 77 8.28 67.33 34.86
N ALA A 78 8.95 68.48 35.01
CA ALA A 78 10.32 68.52 35.52
C ALA A 78 10.35 68.32 37.05
N ASP A 79 11.29 67.51 37.54
CA ASP A 79 11.99 67.84 38.78
C ASP A 79 13.45 67.39 38.69
N ALA A 80 14.32 68.10 39.41
CA ALA A 80 15.76 67.92 39.37
C ALA A 80 16.29 67.52 40.75
N SER A 81 17.11 66.48 40.81
CA SER A 81 18.06 66.32 41.92
C SER A 81 19.42 65.86 41.39
N THR A 82 20.35 66.81 41.37
CA THR A 82 21.78 66.56 41.32
C THR A 82 22.23 65.69 42.49
N ASP A 83 23.05 64.68 42.23
CA ASP A 83 24.25 64.49 43.06
C ASP A 83 25.44 64.02 42.22
N ALA A 84 26.62 64.51 42.58
CA ALA A 84 27.86 64.37 41.82
C ALA A 84 28.84 63.47 42.57
N GLY A 85 28.68 62.15 42.41
CA GLY A 85 29.61 61.15 42.92
C GLY A 85 30.70 60.80 41.90
N ALA A 86 31.78 61.59 41.86
CA ALA A 86 32.94 61.24 41.06
C ALA A 86 33.76 60.14 41.75
N ASP A 87 33.91 58.98 41.11
CA ASP A 87 35.05 58.10 41.38
C ASP A 87 35.60 57.54 40.07
N ALA A 88 36.70 58.15 39.61
CA ALA A 88 37.37 57.79 38.38
C ALA A 88 38.45 56.74 38.66
N SER A 89 38.04 55.48 38.89
CA SER A 89 38.98 54.37 38.95
C SER A 89 39.50 54.04 37.54
N SER A 90 40.58 54.70 37.16
CA SER A 90 41.30 54.45 35.91
C SER A 90 42.02 53.10 35.94
N ASP A 91 41.31 52.02 35.65
CA ASP A 91 41.91 50.70 35.41
C ASP A 91 42.23 50.51 33.92
N SER A 92 43.24 51.24 33.46
CA SER A 92 43.77 51.17 32.10
C SER A 92 44.70 49.95 31.93
N GLY A 93 44.17 48.75 32.20
CA GLY A 93 44.97 47.53 32.43
C GLY A 93 44.46 46.25 31.78
N SER A 94 43.34 46.25 31.03
CA SER A 94 42.84 45.05 30.35
C SER A 94 43.10 45.08 28.85
N SER A 95 44.19 44.42 28.44
CA SER A 95 44.51 44.15 27.04
C SER A 95 43.59 43.10 26.42
N ASP A 96 43.18 43.34 25.17
CA ASP A 96 42.66 42.31 24.24
C ASP A 96 41.32 41.65 24.62
N ALA A 97 40.42 42.43 25.20
CA ALA A 97 38.99 42.14 25.10
C ALA A 97 38.55 42.26 23.62
N GLY A 98 38.39 41.12 22.95
CA GLY A 98 37.63 41.03 21.70
C GLY A 98 36.21 41.61 21.87
N PRO A 99 35.46 41.93 20.80
CA PRO A 99 34.46 43.00 20.77
C PRO A 99 33.33 43.05 21.82
N MET A 100 33.13 42.05 22.69
CA MET A 100 32.24 42.11 23.87
C MET A 100 32.85 41.56 25.18
N GLY A 101 34.17 41.43 25.30
CA GLY A 101 34.86 41.13 26.57
C GLY A 101 34.76 39.68 27.07
N CYS A 102 34.35 38.74 26.22
CA CYS A 102 34.23 37.34 26.60
C CYS A 102 35.56 36.68 26.97
N ALA A 103 35.51 35.76 27.94
CA ALA A 103 36.61 34.88 28.26
C ALA A 103 36.94 33.96 27.07
N SER A 104 38.22 33.59 26.91
CA SER A 104 38.68 32.74 25.80
C SER A 104 37.87 31.45 25.68
N GLY A 105 37.38 31.16 24.47
CA GLY A 105 36.51 30.00 24.19
C GLY A 105 35.02 30.23 24.43
N ARG A 106 34.62 31.40 24.97
CA ARG A 106 33.23 31.83 25.11
C ARG A 106 32.91 33.00 24.19
N TYR A 107 31.64 33.06 23.79
CA TYR A 107 31.12 33.98 22.79
C TYR A 107 29.76 34.48 23.24
N ASP A 108 29.48 35.74 22.93
CA ASP A 108 28.14 36.34 22.93
C ASP A 108 27.68 36.29 21.47
N LEU A 109 26.71 35.42 21.16
CA LEU A 109 26.26 35.16 19.78
C LEU A 109 25.03 35.97 19.38
N ASN A 110 24.28 36.51 20.34
CA ASN A 110 23.05 37.26 20.12
C ASN A 110 23.24 38.79 20.21
N GLY A 111 24.38 39.26 20.73
CA GLY A 111 24.69 40.68 20.93
C GLY A 111 23.98 41.32 22.12
N LEU A 112 23.54 40.54 23.11
CA LEU A 112 22.79 41.01 24.27
C LEU A 112 23.71 41.14 25.50
N PRO A 113 24.02 42.36 25.98
CA PRO A 113 24.88 42.53 27.15
C PRO A 113 24.29 42.01 28.49
N GLY A 114 23.08 41.45 28.48
CA GLY A 114 22.29 41.09 29.67
C GLY A 114 22.37 39.62 30.08
N ASP A 115 22.59 38.70 29.13
CA ASP A 115 22.87 37.27 29.36
C ASP A 115 24.37 36.97 29.22
N GLY A 116 25.11 37.78 28.45
CA GLY A 116 26.57 37.79 28.41
C GLY A 116 27.14 36.73 27.47
N CYS A 117 28.25 36.10 27.86
CA CYS A 117 28.93 35.11 27.02
C CYS A 117 28.33 33.71 27.24
N GLU A 118 27.13 33.54 26.69
CA GLU A 118 26.24 32.39 26.87
C GLU A 118 26.78 31.12 26.20
N PHE A 119 27.47 31.26 25.06
CA PHE A 119 27.97 30.14 24.30
C PHE A 119 29.43 29.74 24.63
N GLU A 120 29.69 28.43 24.75
CA GLU A 120 31.05 27.85 24.86
C GLU A 120 31.29 26.85 23.72
N LEU A 121 32.35 27.06 22.94
CA LEU A 121 32.62 26.25 21.75
C LEU A 121 33.21 24.88 22.10
N GLY A 122 32.39 23.83 22.02
CA GLY A 122 32.81 22.44 22.19
C GLY A 122 33.74 21.95 21.08
N ALA A 123 34.97 21.57 21.44
CA ALA A 123 36.00 21.11 20.50
C ALA A 123 35.70 19.74 19.84
N ASP A 124 34.88 18.90 20.48
CA ASP A 124 34.46 17.56 20.00
C ASP A 124 33.06 17.55 19.36
N ALA A 125 32.50 18.73 19.05
CA ALA A 125 31.13 18.89 18.55
C ALA A 125 31.08 19.42 17.11
N ILE A 126 30.17 18.88 16.30
CA ILE A 126 29.74 19.46 15.02
C ILE A 126 28.42 20.21 15.23
N TYR A 127 28.28 21.38 14.60
CA TYR A 127 27.10 22.24 14.70
C TYR A 127 26.25 22.15 13.43
N VAL A 128 24.94 21.95 13.56
CA VAL A 128 24.00 21.79 12.44
C VAL A 128 22.79 22.72 12.59
N SER A 129 22.49 23.55 11.59
CA SER A 129 21.35 24.47 11.57
C SER A 129 20.72 24.55 10.19
N ALA A 130 19.45 24.16 10.06
CA ALA A 130 18.70 24.33 8.80
C ALA A 130 18.26 25.79 8.54
N ASN A 131 18.26 26.63 9.59
CA ASN A 131 17.70 27.98 9.58
C ASN A 131 18.77 29.10 9.57
N ASP A 132 20.03 28.77 9.84
CA ASP A 132 21.14 29.73 9.71
C ASP A 132 21.45 29.96 8.22
N ILE A 133 21.43 31.23 7.81
CA ILE A 133 21.65 31.64 6.40
C ILE A 133 23.07 31.29 5.92
N ALA A 134 24.05 31.22 6.82
CA ALA A 134 25.42 30.83 6.53
C ALA A 134 25.65 29.31 6.55
N ALA A 135 24.64 28.50 6.95
CA ALA A 135 24.80 27.06 7.01
C ALA A 135 25.00 26.47 5.61
N VAL A 136 26.03 25.66 5.38
CA VAL A 136 26.30 25.03 4.07
C VAL A 136 26.79 23.60 4.29
N ASP A 137 26.33 22.68 3.44
CA ASP A 137 26.76 21.27 3.43
C ASP A 137 28.01 21.11 2.57
N GLU A 138 29.15 21.53 3.12
CA GLU A 138 30.47 21.41 2.49
C GLU A 138 31.56 20.99 3.50
N VAL A 139 32.64 20.38 3.00
CA VAL A 139 33.71 19.82 3.84
C VAL A 139 34.35 20.92 4.69
N GLY A 140 34.29 20.78 6.02
CA GLY A 140 34.73 21.80 6.98
C GLY A 140 33.60 22.60 7.63
N CYS A 141 32.34 22.41 7.22
CA CYS A 141 31.19 22.97 7.94
C CYS A 141 31.08 22.41 9.36
N GLY A 142 30.31 23.11 10.20
CA GLY A 142 29.97 22.65 11.53
C GLY A 142 31.12 22.71 12.53
N VAL A 143 32.23 23.40 12.23
CA VAL A 143 33.31 23.62 13.21
C VAL A 143 32.93 24.56 14.36
N GLY A 144 31.90 25.39 14.15
CA GLY A 144 31.32 26.32 15.12
C GLY A 144 30.16 27.13 14.51
N PRO A 145 29.32 27.79 15.32
CA PRO A 145 28.39 28.82 14.87
C PRO A 145 29.09 30.03 14.20
N VAL A 146 28.34 30.82 13.44
CA VAL A 146 28.82 32.13 12.96
C VAL A 146 29.18 33.02 14.14
N GLY A 147 30.32 33.71 14.06
CA GLY A 147 30.82 34.59 15.12
C GLY A 147 31.82 33.95 16.09
N THR A 148 32.06 32.63 16.02
CA THR A 148 32.99 31.96 16.96
C THR A 148 34.44 31.92 16.47
N LEU A 149 34.70 31.27 15.34
CA LEU A 149 36.03 31.21 14.73
C LEU A 149 35.99 31.86 13.34
N ALA A 150 37.14 32.31 12.85
CA ALA A 150 37.26 32.83 11.50
C ALA A 150 36.86 31.75 10.46
N GLY A 151 35.76 31.98 9.74
CA GLY A 151 35.20 31.02 8.80
C GLY A 151 34.43 29.86 9.45
N ALA A 152 33.98 29.99 10.70
CA ALA A 152 33.02 29.03 11.28
C ALA A 152 31.58 29.32 10.82
N TYR A 153 30.88 28.25 10.45
CA TYR A 153 29.47 28.20 10.12
C TYR A 153 28.96 26.77 10.38
N PRO A 154 27.68 26.57 10.72
CA PRO A 154 27.11 25.23 10.89
C PRO A 154 26.96 24.49 9.55
N CYS A 155 26.84 23.16 9.61
CA CYS A 155 26.32 22.39 8.47
C CYS A 155 24.80 22.61 8.34
N ARG A 156 24.23 22.43 7.14
CA ARG A 156 22.80 22.68 6.90
C ARG A 156 21.95 21.42 7.18
N SER A 157 22.45 20.23 6.85
CA SER A 157 21.80 18.94 7.12
C SER A 157 22.47 18.16 8.26
N ILE A 158 21.67 17.34 8.95
CA ILE A 158 22.13 16.42 10.00
C ILE A 158 22.98 15.30 9.38
N GLY A 159 22.58 14.77 8.22
CA GLY A 159 23.33 13.77 7.49
C GLY A 159 24.75 14.24 7.12
N PHE A 160 24.89 15.49 6.68
CA PHE A 160 26.21 16.07 6.40
C PHE A 160 27.01 16.33 7.69
N GLY A 161 26.38 16.87 8.73
CA GLY A 161 27.03 17.05 10.04
C GLY A 161 27.52 15.73 10.67
N LEU A 162 26.80 14.63 10.46
CA LEU A 162 27.22 13.28 10.87
C LEU A 162 28.43 12.78 10.08
N ALA A 163 28.47 13.03 8.76
CA ALA A 163 29.63 12.68 7.93
C ALA A 163 30.88 13.50 8.33
N GLU A 164 30.73 14.79 8.64
CA GLU A 164 31.83 15.62 9.14
C GLU A 164 32.27 15.21 10.56
N ALA A 165 31.36 14.75 11.41
CA ALA A 165 31.69 14.23 12.74
C ALA A 165 32.58 12.98 12.64
N ASP A 166 32.21 12.01 11.80
CA ASP A 166 33.02 10.81 11.51
C ASP A 166 34.38 11.20 10.92
N ARG A 167 34.38 12.02 9.86
CA ARG A 167 35.59 12.49 9.16
C ARG A 167 36.58 13.22 10.06
N THR A 168 36.10 13.92 11.09
CA THR A 168 36.92 14.70 12.04
C THR A 168 37.11 14.04 13.40
N LEU A 169 36.60 12.82 13.59
CA LEU A 169 36.61 12.07 14.86
C LEU A 169 35.95 12.83 16.03
N ARG A 170 34.93 13.65 15.73
CA ARG A 170 34.12 14.38 16.72
C ARG A 170 32.96 13.47 17.19
N THR A 171 32.70 13.48 18.51
CA THR A 171 31.75 12.54 19.14
C THR A 171 30.36 13.13 19.42
N ARG A 172 30.15 14.39 19.05
CA ARG A 172 28.88 15.10 19.24
C ARG A 172 28.45 15.81 17.96
N VAL A 173 27.15 15.78 17.68
CA VAL A 173 26.48 16.61 16.68
C VAL A 173 25.37 17.35 17.41
N LEU A 174 25.50 18.68 17.49
CA LEU A 174 24.53 19.57 18.12
C LEU A 174 23.63 20.15 17.02
N VAL A 175 22.33 19.98 17.16
CA VAL A 175 21.34 20.31 16.14
C VAL A 175 20.41 21.41 16.66
N ALA A 176 20.33 22.51 15.91
CA ALA A 176 19.48 23.64 16.23
C ALA A 176 17.98 23.33 16.06
N ALA A 177 17.13 24.23 16.53
CA ALA A 177 15.69 24.21 16.26
C ALA A 177 15.44 24.43 14.76
N GLY A 178 14.60 23.60 14.16
CA GLY A 178 14.33 23.63 12.73
C GLY A 178 13.71 22.36 12.18
N LEU A 179 13.34 22.40 10.89
CA LEU A 179 12.82 21.25 10.14
C LEU A 179 13.91 20.68 9.22
N TYR A 180 14.30 19.45 9.50
CA TYR A 180 15.30 18.70 8.74
C TYR A 180 14.59 17.69 7.85
N ALA A 181 14.49 18.05 6.56
CA ALA A 181 13.72 17.34 5.54
C ALA A 181 14.48 16.13 4.95
N GLU A 182 15.04 15.27 5.80
CA GLU A 182 15.99 14.21 5.41
C GLU A 182 15.77 12.89 6.17
N THR A 183 16.39 11.82 5.68
CA THR A 183 16.58 10.57 6.43
C THR A 183 17.91 10.63 7.16
N VAL A 184 17.89 10.48 8.48
CA VAL A 184 19.10 10.57 9.33
C VAL A 184 19.62 9.17 9.65
N SER A 185 20.82 8.83 9.14
CA SER A 185 21.52 7.59 9.47
C SER A 185 22.54 7.84 10.59
N LEU A 186 22.30 7.31 11.79
CA LEU A 186 23.16 7.51 12.95
C LEU A 186 24.53 6.85 12.75
N VAL A 187 25.58 7.57 13.16
CA VAL A 187 26.97 7.07 13.13
C VAL A 187 27.33 6.44 14.47
N ASN A 188 27.94 5.26 14.41
CA ASN A 188 28.35 4.48 15.58
C ASN A 188 29.39 5.25 16.43
N GLY A 189 29.06 5.55 17.68
CA GLY A 189 29.91 6.32 18.61
C GLY A 189 29.64 7.82 18.64
N VAL A 190 28.65 8.32 17.88
CA VAL A 190 28.29 9.75 17.84
C VAL A 190 27.02 10.03 18.64
N ARG A 191 27.01 11.15 19.36
CA ARG A 191 25.86 11.64 20.12
C ARG A 191 25.20 12.79 19.37
N VAL A 192 23.99 12.57 18.87
CA VAL A 192 23.19 13.56 18.15
C VAL A 192 22.19 14.18 19.12
N LEU A 193 22.31 15.48 19.35
CA LEU A 193 21.58 16.23 20.37
C LEU A 193 20.79 17.35 19.70
N GLY A 194 19.48 17.19 19.61
CA GLY A 194 18.53 18.25 19.27
C GLY A 194 18.22 19.13 20.48
N GLY A 195 17.47 20.20 20.27
CA GLY A 195 17.04 21.12 21.32
C GLY A 195 17.90 22.38 21.46
N HIS A 196 18.74 22.75 20.48
CA HIS A 196 19.58 23.95 20.58
C HIS A 196 18.92 25.18 19.94
N HIS A 197 19.00 26.35 20.59
CA HIS A 197 18.52 27.61 20.01
C HIS A 197 19.39 28.00 18.80
N PRO A 198 18.84 28.43 17.66
CA PRO A 198 19.62 28.61 16.42
C PRO A 198 20.63 29.77 16.45
N THR A 199 20.51 30.72 17.40
CA THR A 199 21.46 31.85 17.55
C THR A 199 22.39 31.67 18.75
N THR A 200 21.85 31.55 19.97
CA THR A 200 22.59 31.41 21.23
C THR A 200 23.15 30.01 21.50
N TRP A 201 22.64 28.98 20.81
CA TRP A 201 22.97 27.57 21.01
C TRP A 201 22.71 27.00 22.42
N GLU A 202 22.01 27.75 23.29
CA GLU A 202 21.46 27.23 24.54
C GLU A 202 20.55 26.02 24.28
N ARG A 203 20.62 25.00 25.15
CA ARG A 203 19.85 23.77 24.98
C ARG A 203 18.61 23.73 25.86
N ASP A 204 17.44 23.76 25.23
CA ASP A 204 16.13 23.47 25.81
C ASP A 204 15.33 22.64 24.80
N VAL A 205 15.13 21.35 25.11
CA VAL A 205 14.43 20.40 24.22
C VAL A 205 12.93 20.70 24.07
N ALA A 206 12.32 21.48 24.97
CA ALA A 206 10.92 21.87 24.91
C ALA A 206 10.73 23.18 24.13
N ALA A 207 11.64 24.15 24.28
CA ALA A 207 11.57 25.43 23.57
C ALA A 207 12.13 25.35 22.13
N ASN A 208 13.24 24.62 21.93
CA ASN A 208 14.05 24.69 20.71
C ASN A 208 13.90 23.44 19.83
N VAL A 209 12.66 23.16 19.39
CA VAL A 209 12.32 21.87 18.76
C VAL A 209 13.10 21.60 17.45
N SER A 210 13.98 20.60 17.49
CA SER A 210 14.62 20.02 16.30
C SER A 210 13.70 18.92 15.73
N THR A 211 13.23 19.09 14.49
CA THR A 211 12.28 18.17 13.84
C THR A 211 12.91 17.41 12.68
N VAL A 212 12.91 16.08 12.71
CA VAL A 212 13.31 15.22 11.58
C VAL A 212 12.06 14.72 10.86
N ARG A 213 12.00 14.91 9.54
CA ARG A 213 10.92 14.40 8.69
C ARG A 213 11.46 14.09 7.28
N PRO A 214 11.53 12.82 6.86
CA PRO A 214 12.10 12.47 5.56
C PRO A 214 11.15 12.90 4.45
N LEU A 215 11.70 13.11 3.25
CA LEU A 215 10.89 13.23 2.05
C LEU A 215 10.26 11.86 1.72
N PRO A 216 9.03 11.80 1.16
CA PRO A 216 8.45 10.56 0.67
C PRO A 216 9.37 9.88 -0.35
N SER A 217 9.66 8.60 -0.14
CA SER A 217 10.54 7.81 -1.00
C SER A 217 9.81 6.56 -1.48
N ALA A 218 10.26 5.98 -2.60
CA ALA A 218 9.83 4.63 -2.97
C ALA A 218 10.30 3.60 -1.93
N GLY A 219 9.53 2.51 -1.78
CA GLY A 219 9.82 1.45 -0.81
C GLY A 219 9.58 1.86 0.64
N HIS A 220 10.27 1.20 1.58
CA HIS A 220 10.10 1.43 3.01
C HIS A 220 10.77 2.77 3.42
N THR A 221 9.97 3.78 3.79
CA THR A 221 10.51 5.09 4.20
C THR A 221 10.92 5.06 5.67
N ARG A 222 12.09 5.62 5.98
CA ARG A 222 12.67 5.67 7.33
C ARG A 222 13.07 7.11 7.65
N ALA A 223 12.63 7.67 8.78
CA ALA A 223 13.04 9.02 9.20
C ALA A 223 14.41 8.98 9.90
N VAL A 224 14.60 8.07 10.87
CA VAL A 224 15.89 7.81 11.51
C VAL A 224 16.28 6.34 11.34
N VAL A 225 17.54 6.10 11.00
CA VAL A 225 18.15 4.78 10.81
C VAL A 225 19.28 4.60 11.82
N ALA A 226 19.20 3.56 12.65
CA ALA A 226 20.26 3.17 13.57
C ALA A 226 20.69 1.73 13.26
N GLN A 227 21.82 1.58 12.57
CA GLN A 227 22.34 0.28 12.14
C GLN A 227 23.75 0.03 12.71
N ASP A 228 24.05 -1.22 13.06
CA ASP A 228 25.39 -1.69 13.46
C ASP A 228 26.01 -0.95 14.68
N ILE A 229 25.15 -0.44 15.57
CA ILE A 229 25.55 0.39 16.71
C ILE A 229 26.15 -0.45 17.84
N THR A 230 27.47 -0.34 18.01
CA THR A 230 28.31 -1.13 18.92
C THR A 230 29.11 -0.26 19.92
N LEU A 231 29.12 1.06 19.73
CA LEU A 231 29.75 2.06 20.60
C LEU A 231 28.69 3.01 21.17
N PRO A 232 28.96 3.70 22.31
CA PRO A 232 28.01 4.64 22.94
C PRO A 232 27.49 5.68 21.94
N THR A 233 26.23 5.56 21.56
CA THR A 233 25.57 6.38 20.53
C THR A 233 24.25 6.86 21.10
N SER A 234 23.96 8.16 21.00
CA SER A 234 22.68 8.69 21.47
C SER A 234 22.00 9.55 20.42
N PHE A 235 20.68 9.48 20.39
CA PHE A 235 19.83 10.38 19.60
C PHE A 235 18.76 10.95 20.55
N GLU A 236 18.83 12.24 20.83
CA GLU A 236 18.11 12.86 21.95
C GLU A 236 17.57 14.27 21.61
N GLY A 237 16.36 14.58 22.07
CA GLY A 237 15.78 15.93 21.96
C GLY A 237 15.12 16.23 20.61
N PHE A 238 14.65 15.22 19.88
CA PHE A 238 14.04 15.37 18.56
C PHE A 238 12.54 15.12 18.55
N THR A 239 11.82 15.90 17.74
CA THR A 239 10.53 15.48 17.18
C THR A 239 10.77 14.71 15.89
N VAL A 240 10.37 13.44 15.83
CA VAL A 240 10.58 12.56 14.67
C VAL A 240 9.24 12.21 14.04
N HIS A 241 9.01 12.67 12.81
CA HIS A 241 7.85 12.32 12.01
C HIS A 241 8.21 11.32 10.92
N GLY A 242 7.54 10.17 10.91
CA GLY A 242 7.41 9.36 9.71
C GLY A 242 6.60 10.09 8.63
N VAL A 243 6.65 9.58 7.40
CA VAL A 243 5.75 9.98 6.30
C VAL A 243 5.05 8.75 5.73
N ASN A 244 3.82 8.91 5.24
CA ASN A 244 3.06 7.79 4.69
C ASN A 244 3.87 7.11 3.57
N ALA A 245 3.96 5.79 3.62
CA ALA A 245 4.59 5.04 2.53
C ALA A 245 3.70 5.12 1.28
N THR A 246 4.31 5.35 0.12
CA THR A 246 3.60 5.54 -1.16
C THR A 246 3.73 4.36 -2.11
N THR A 247 4.51 3.34 -1.75
CA THR A 247 4.70 2.12 -2.53
C THR A 247 3.93 0.99 -1.88
N SER A 248 3.15 0.24 -2.66
CA SER A 248 2.43 -0.95 -2.21
C SER A 248 3.32 -1.90 -1.40
N SER A 249 2.75 -2.53 -0.37
CA SER A 249 3.42 -3.41 0.60
C SER A 249 4.58 -2.77 1.40
N ALA A 250 4.75 -1.44 1.36
CA ALA A 250 5.81 -0.74 2.06
C ALA A 250 5.41 -0.17 3.43
N ASN A 251 6.42 0.16 4.25
CA ASN A 251 6.26 0.59 5.63
C ASN A 251 6.67 2.06 5.80
N SER A 252 6.09 2.70 6.80
CA SER A 252 6.59 3.96 7.36
C SER A 252 7.25 3.70 8.71
N TYR A 253 8.53 4.02 8.82
CA TYR A 253 9.28 3.95 10.08
C TYR A 253 9.70 5.35 10.52
N ALA A 254 9.25 5.79 11.70
CA ALA A 254 9.83 6.98 12.34
C ALA A 254 11.27 6.69 12.82
N ILE A 255 11.49 5.55 13.47
CA ILE A 255 12.84 5.07 13.80
C ILE A 255 12.93 3.60 13.40
N TRP A 256 13.96 3.25 12.64
CA TRP A 256 14.29 1.89 12.25
C TRP A 256 15.65 1.51 12.87
N ILE A 257 15.66 0.46 13.67
CA ILE A 257 16.83 -0.01 14.43
C ILE A 257 17.14 -1.43 13.98
N ARG A 258 18.40 -1.70 13.65
CA ARG A 258 18.86 -3.02 13.23
C ARG A 258 20.29 -3.28 13.71
N ASP A 259 20.56 -4.52 14.15
CA ASP A 259 21.89 -5.01 14.52
C ASP A 259 22.63 -4.07 15.52
N ALA A 260 21.85 -3.41 16.39
CA ALA A 260 22.31 -2.50 17.43
C ALA A 260 22.38 -3.18 18.80
N SER A 261 23.41 -2.82 19.57
CA SER A 261 23.65 -3.29 20.94
C SER A 261 22.99 -2.37 21.99
N SER A 262 23.18 -2.71 23.28
CA SER A 262 22.78 -1.86 24.42
C SER A 262 23.51 -0.51 24.50
N GLN A 263 24.39 -0.19 23.55
CA GLN A 263 25.10 1.10 23.46
C GLN A 263 24.31 2.18 22.73
N LEU A 264 23.20 1.84 22.06
CA LEU A 264 22.27 2.81 21.48
C LEU A 264 21.30 3.33 22.55
N ALA A 265 21.24 4.65 22.73
CA ALA A 265 20.28 5.33 23.59
C ALA A 265 19.38 6.29 22.81
N LEU A 266 18.07 6.10 22.88
CA LEU A 266 17.07 7.05 22.42
C LEU A 266 16.44 7.71 23.64
N ARG A 267 16.47 9.04 23.73
CA ARG A 267 16.05 9.79 24.92
C ARG A 267 15.30 11.06 24.53
N ASP A 268 14.34 11.49 25.35
CA ASP A 268 13.67 12.79 25.22
C ASP A 268 13.20 13.13 23.79
N ASN A 269 12.75 12.11 23.06
CA ASN A 269 12.27 12.22 21.69
C ASN A 269 10.74 12.11 21.66
N TYR A 270 10.09 12.96 20.87
CA TYR A 270 8.68 12.83 20.53
C TYR A 270 8.55 12.14 19.16
N ILE A 271 8.06 10.90 19.15
CA ILE A 271 8.09 10.04 17.96
C ILE A 271 6.67 9.81 17.44
N VAL A 272 6.43 10.20 16.19
CA VAL A 272 5.15 10.05 15.49
C VAL A 272 5.37 9.23 14.22
N ALA A 273 4.90 7.97 14.23
CA ALA A 273 4.83 7.16 13.02
C ALA A 273 3.75 7.68 12.06
N ALA A 274 3.83 7.30 10.80
CA ALA A 274 2.82 7.56 9.78
C ALA A 274 2.30 6.22 9.21
N ASN A 275 1.40 6.27 8.23
CA ASN A 275 0.76 5.06 7.72
C ASN A 275 1.73 4.23 6.86
N GLY A 276 1.69 2.91 7.02
CA GLY A 276 2.14 1.99 5.97
C GLY A 276 1.26 2.13 4.72
N ALA A 277 1.74 1.62 3.59
CA ALA A 277 0.95 1.54 2.38
C ALA A 277 0.00 0.33 2.43
N ASP A 278 -1.02 0.35 1.58
CA ASP A 278 -1.84 -0.83 1.31
C ASP A 278 -0.96 -1.98 0.80
N GLY A 279 -1.33 -3.23 1.11
CA GLY A 279 -0.68 -4.41 0.57
C GLY A 279 -0.98 -4.59 -0.92
N ASP A 280 -0.10 -5.31 -1.62
CA ASP A 280 -0.37 -5.71 -3.00
C ASP A 280 -1.66 -6.53 -3.09
N PRO A 281 -2.52 -6.30 -4.10
CA PRO A 281 -3.66 -7.16 -4.34
C PRO A 281 -3.21 -8.61 -4.56
N GLY A 282 -3.88 -9.54 -3.88
CA GLY A 282 -3.67 -10.97 -4.10
C GLY A 282 -3.86 -11.34 -5.57
N ALA A 283 -3.05 -12.28 -6.06
CA ALA A 283 -3.17 -12.75 -7.43
C ALA A 283 -4.60 -13.27 -7.70
N PRO A 284 -5.20 -12.98 -8.88
CA PRO A 284 -6.48 -13.57 -9.26
C PRO A 284 -6.44 -15.09 -9.16
N GLY A 285 -7.57 -15.69 -8.76
CA GLY A 285 -7.72 -17.14 -8.80
C GLY A 285 -7.54 -17.66 -10.23
N ALA A 286 -6.98 -18.86 -10.38
CA ALA A 286 -6.94 -19.52 -11.68
C ALA A 286 -8.36 -19.72 -12.21
N GLU A 287 -8.54 -19.54 -13.52
CA GLU A 287 -9.84 -19.75 -14.16
C GLU A 287 -10.31 -21.21 -14.00
N GLY A 288 -11.62 -21.38 -13.86
CA GLY A 288 -12.21 -22.72 -13.88
C GLY A 288 -12.02 -23.36 -15.24
N SER A 289 -11.66 -24.64 -15.28
CA SER A 289 -11.59 -25.36 -16.56
C SER A 289 -12.96 -25.44 -17.24
N ASP A 290 -12.95 -25.40 -18.57
CA ASP A 290 -14.15 -25.53 -19.40
C ASP A 290 -14.95 -26.81 -19.11
N GLY A 291 -16.25 -26.76 -19.44
CA GLY A 291 -17.08 -27.96 -19.55
C GLY A 291 -16.53 -28.94 -20.59
N VAL A 292 -16.96 -30.20 -20.52
CA VAL A 292 -16.71 -31.16 -21.60
C VAL A 292 -17.90 -31.18 -22.56
N ASP A 293 -17.62 -31.38 -23.85
CA ASP A 293 -18.64 -31.45 -24.90
C ASP A 293 -19.62 -32.62 -24.67
N GLY A 294 -20.88 -32.43 -25.08
CA GLY A 294 -21.85 -33.51 -25.18
C GLY A 294 -21.43 -34.57 -26.18
N GLN A 295 -21.84 -35.83 -25.97
CA GLN A 295 -21.64 -36.85 -27.01
C GLN A 295 -22.53 -36.55 -28.23
N PRO A 296 -22.11 -36.93 -29.45
CA PRO A 296 -22.93 -36.80 -30.64
C PRO A 296 -24.31 -37.47 -30.48
N GLY A 297 -25.33 -36.86 -31.09
CA GLY A 297 -26.67 -37.44 -31.19
C GLY A 297 -26.71 -38.69 -32.08
N GLU A 298 -27.79 -39.47 -31.96
CA GLU A 298 -27.93 -40.75 -32.67
C GLU A 298 -28.11 -40.59 -34.19
N ARG A 299 -27.68 -41.60 -34.95
CA ARG A 299 -27.94 -41.67 -36.40
C ARG A 299 -29.41 -42.03 -36.65
N ALA A 300 -30.04 -41.32 -37.58
CA ALA A 300 -31.39 -41.64 -38.04
C ALA A 300 -31.43 -43.01 -38.74
N ILE A 301 -32.44 -43.83 -38.42
CA ILE A 301 -32.67 -45.13 -39.04
C ILE A 301 -33.83 -45.03 -40.02
N GLN A 302 -33.60 -45.40 -41.28
CA GLN A 302 -34.68 -45.55 -42.27
C GLN A 302 -35.20 -47.00 -42.22
N THR A 303 -36.50 -47.17 -41.96
CA THR A 303 -37.17 -48.48 -42.05
C THR A 303 -38.45 -48.37 -42.87
N ALA A 304 -38.87 -49.48 -43.49
CA ALA A 304 -40.09 -49.53 -44.31
C ALA A 304 -41.36 -49.89 -43.51
N SER A 305 -41.27 -50.07 -42.19
CA SER A 305 -42.39 -50.43 -41.32
C SER A 305 -42.06 -50.13 -39.86
N ILE A 306 -43.02 -49.55 -39.13
CA ILE A 306 -42.86 -49.27 -37.69
C ILE A 306 -42.58 -50.54 -36.87
N THR A 307 -43.11 -51.69 -37.27
CA THR A 307 -42.83 -53.00 -36.64
C THR A 307 -41.37 -53.43 -36.87
N ASN A 308 -40.78 -53.05 -38.01
CA ASN A 308 -39.36 -53.29 -38.29
C ASN A 308 -38.46 -52.27 -37.58
N CYS A 309 -38.95 -51.06 -37.29
CA CYS A 309 -38.32 -50.13 -36.35
C CYS A 309 -38.30 -50.79 -34.95
N GLN A 310 -39.47 -51.03 -34.35
CA GLN A 310 -39.59 -51.56 -32.99
C GLN A 310 -38.93 -52.95 -32.77
N GLY A 311 -38.82 -53.76 -33.83
CA GLY A 311 -38.28 -55.13 -33.79
C GLY A 311 -36.82 -55.30 -34.20
N ALA A 312 -36.13 -54.26 -34.70
CA ALA A 312 -34.71 -54.38 -35.04
C ALA A 312 -33.82 -54.24 -33.80
N SER A 313 -32.85 -55.14 -33.64
CA SER A 313 -31.95 -55.24 -32.47
C SER A 313 -30.96 -54.07 -32.30
N ASN A 314 -31.08 -53.06 -33.14
CA ASN A 314 -30.21 -51.91 -33.28
C ASN A 314 -31.03 -50.61 -33.41
N VAL A 315 -32.25 -50.62 -32.87
CA VAL A 315 -33.15 -49.45 -32.87
C VAL A 315 -33.15 -48.75 -31.50
N PRO A 316 -32.87 -47.44 -31.48
CA PRO A 316 -32.91 -46.61 -30.28
C PRO A 316 -34.21 -46.69 -29.48
N GLY A 317 -34.05 -46.57 -28.16
CA GLY A 317 -35.11 -46.75 -27.17
C GLY A 317 -35.33 -48.21 -26.71
N ASN A 318 -34.71 -49.21 -27.35
CA ASN A 318 -34.89 -50.63 -27.00
C ASN A 318 -33.57 -51.42 -26.78
N GLN A 319 -32.40 -50.79 -26.89
CA GLN A 319 -31.08 -51.33 -26.51
C GLN A 319 -30.14 -50.23 -25.96
N PRO A 320 -29.19 -50.56 -25.08
CA PRO A 320 -28.20 -49.61 -24.52
C PRO A 320 -26.90 -49.52 -25.36
N LEU A 321 -26.97 -49.74 -26.69
CA LEU A 321 -25.82 -49.94 -27.56
C LEU A 321 -25.69 -48.82 -28.60
N CYS A 322 -24.49 -48.25 -28.73
CA CYS A 322 -24.23 -47.00 -29.43
C CYS A 322 -22.98 -47.04 -30.26
N PHE A 323 -23.03 -46.41 -31.43
CA PHE A 323 -21.88 -46.33 -32.31
C PHE A 323 -20.84 -45.35 -31.78
N ASP A 324 -19.59 -45.81 -31.66
CA ASP A 324 -18.46 -44.96 -31.29
C ASP A 324 -18.04 -44.01 -32.45
N ALA A 325 -16.97 -43.24 -32.26
CA ALA A 325 -16.45 -42.34 -33.28
C ALA A 325 -15.95 -43.04 -34.55
N ALA A 326 -15.63 -44.35 -34.50
CA ALA A 326 -15.27 -45.17 -35.65
C ALA A 326 -16.51 -45.79 -36.36
N GLY A 327 -17.66 -45.80 -35.69
CA GLY A 327 -18.89 -46.40 -36.18
C GLY A 327 -19.08 -47.87 -35.76
N GLU A 328 -18.42 -48.32 -34.69
CA GLU A 328 -18.58 -49.66 -34.11
C GLU A 328 -19.55 -49.65 -32.92
N LEU A 329 -20.30 -50.74 -32.73
CA LEU A 329 -21.25 -50.90 -31.63
C LEU A 329 -20.51 -51.00 -30.28
N SER A 330 -20.66 -49.96 -29.46
CA SER A 330 -20.16 -49.86 -28.08
C SER A 330 -21.31 -49.92 -27.07
N ASN A 331 -21.01 -50.27 -25.82
CA ASN A 331 -22.00 -50.37 -24.74
C ASN A 331 -22.16 -49.05 -23.94
N ALA A 332 -21.80 -47.91 -24.55
CA ALA A 332 -21.98 -46.59 -23.98
C ALA A 332 -23.39 -46.04 -24.29
N SER A 333 -23.93 -45.18 -23.44
CA SER A 333 -25.24 -44.55 -23.67
C SER A 333 -25.14 -43.36 -24.64
N CYS A 334 -25.89 -43.41 -25.74
CA CYS A 334 -25.97 -42.35 -26.74
C CYS A 334 -26.64 -41.10 -26.18
N GLY A 335 -26.28 -39.94 -26.71
CA GLY A 335 -26.84 -38.67 -26.24
C GLY A 335 -26.53 -38.36 -24.77
N ALA A 336 -25.68 -39.13 -24.09
CA ALA A 336 -25.22 -38.75 -22.76
C ALA A 336 -24.47 -37.41 -22.83
N GLY A 337 -24.83 -36.49 -21.95
CA GLY A 337 -24.07 -35.27 -21.76
C GLY A 337 -22.66 -35.61 -21.31
N GLY A 338 -21.65 -34.87 -21.79
CA GLY A 338 -20.27 -35.11 -21.39
C GLY A 338 -20.13 -34.97 -19.88
N VAL A 339 -19.69 -36.03 -19.21
CA VAL A 339 -19.64 -36.04 -17.74
C VAL A 339 -18.30 -35.50 -17.24
N ARG A 340 -18.34 -34.38 -16.51
CA ARG A 340 -17.19 -33.85 -15.77
C ARG A 340 -17.58 -33.52 -14.33
N THR A 341 -16.70 -33.84 -13.40
CA THR A 341 -16.82 -33.48 -11.98
C THR A 341 -15.66 -32.58 -11.58
N CYS A 342 -15.98 -31.46 -10.94
CA CYS A 342 -15.02 -30.53 -10.35
C CYS A 342 -15.14 -30.65 -8.83
N GLY A 343 -14.32 -31.52 -8.24
CA GLY A 343 -14.49 -31.93 -6.83
C GLY A 343 -15.80 -32.69 -6.66
N ALA A 344 -16.66 -32.22 -5.75
CA ALA A 344 -17.98 -32.80 -5.49
C ALA A 344 -19.09 -32.30 -6.43
N VAL A 345 -18.82 -31.31 -7.30
CA VAL A 345 -19.82 -30.69 -8.17
C VAL A 345 -19.79 -31.29 -9.57
N LEU A 346 -20.96 -31.69 -10.07
CA LEU A 346 -21.16 -32.18 -11.44
C LEU A 346 -21.33 -30.99 -12.39
N VAL A 347 -20.50 -30.93 -13.44
CA VAL A 347 -20.47 -29.84 -14.43
C VAL A 347 -20.60 -30.40 -15.85
N SER A 348 -21.57 -31.30 -16.02
CA SER A 348 -21.75 -32.04 -17.27
C SER A 348 -22.32 -31.17 -18.40
N GLY A 349 -21.83 -31.40 -19.61
CA GLY A 349 -22.38 -30.82 -20.84
C GLY A 349 -23.81 -31.31 -21.13
N GLY A 350 -24.46 -30.66 -22.11
CA GLY A 350 -25.82 -31.02 -22.53
C GLY A 350 -25.87 -32.42 -23.15
N ALA A 351 -26.97 -33.13 -22.88
CA ALA A 351 -27.29 -34.39 -23.53
C ALA A 351 -27.61 -34.16 -25.02
N GLY A 352 -27.15 -35.06 -25.88
CA GLY A 352 -27.67 -35.17 -27.25
C GLY A 352 -29.10 -35.71 -27.22
N ALA A 353 -29.90 -35.37 -28.24
CA ALA A 353 -31.21 -35.99 -28.40
C ALA A 353 -31.07 -37.49 -28.70
N GLY A 354 -31.86 -38.32 -27.99
CA GLY A 354 -32.04 -39.72 -28.33
C GLY A 354 -33.15 -39.89 -29.36
N ALA A 355 -33.02 -40.90 -30.21
CA ALA A 355 -34.05 -41.28 -31.15
C ALA A 355 -35.08 -42.22 -30.50
N VAL A 356 -36.34 -42.02 -30.83
CA VAL A 356 -37.46 -42.87 -30.41
C VAL A 356 -38.34 -43.05 -31.65
N CYS A 357 -38.60 -44.28 -32.11
CA CYS A 357 -39.53 -44.52 -33.22
C CYS A 357 -40.95 -44.06 -32.81
N PRO A 358 -41.48 -42.92 -33.31
CA PRO A 358 -42.83 -42.48 -33.02
C PRO A 358 -43.82 -43.19 -33.95
N THR A 359 -45.12 -42.99 -33.72
CA THR A 359 -46.17 -43.51 -34.63
C THR A 359 -46.46 -42.58 -35.80
N ASP A 360 -46.04 -41.33 -35.72
CA ASP A 360 -46.43 -40.24 -36.63
C ASP A 360 -45.26 -39.26 -36.85
N ASN A 361 -45.42 -38.29 -37.76
CA ASN A 361 -44.39 -37.32 -38.17
C ASN A 361 -44.13 -36.22 -37.12
N THR A 362 -43.94 -36.61 -35.86
CA THR A 362 -43.71 -35.75 -34.69
C THR A 362 -42.23 -35.46 -34.50
N ALA A 363 -41.88 -34.26 -34.05
CA ALA A 363 -40.53 -33.95 -33.59
C ALA A 363 -40.17 -34.82 -32.36
N GLN A 364 -38.97 -35.37 -32.32
CA GLN A 364 -38.44 -36.03 -31.13
C GLN A 364 -38.04 -34.95 -30.10
N GLY A 365 -37.99 -35.32 -28.81
CA GLY A 365 -37.58 -34.39 -27.76
C GLY A 365 -36.11 -34.02 -27.91
N SER A 366 -35.79 -32.72 -27.82
CA SER A 366 -34.40 -32.27 -27.68
C SER A 366 -33.76 -32.87 -26.42
N GLY A 367 -32.45 -33.09 -26.46
CA GLY A 367 -31.68 -33.55 -25.32
C GLY A 367 -31.77 -32.57 -24.14
N ALA A 368 -31.53 -33.07 -22.94
CA ALA A 368 -31.51 -32.23 -21.74
C ALA A 368 -30.35 -31.23 -21.79
N MET A 369 -30.60 -29.99 -21.37
CA MET A 369 -29.52 -29.04 -21.05
C MET A 369 -28.63 -29.63 -19.93
N GLY A 370 -27.34 -29.29 -19.97
CA GLY A 370 -26.39 -29.66 -18.93
C GLY A 370 -26.72 -29.03 -17.58
N SER A 371 -26.04 -29.46 -16.52
CA SER A 371 -26.18 -28.86 -15.19
C SER A 371 -25.28 -27.63 -15.08
N GLN A 372 -25.85 -26.45 -14.88
CA GLN A 372 -25.07 -25.24 -14.61
C GLN A 372 -24.34 -25.37 -13.26
N ALA A 373 -23.05 -25.03 -13.24
CA ALA A 373 -22.29 -24.98 -12.00
C ALA A 373 -22.63 -23.72 -11.19
N LEU A 374 -22.67 -23.82 -9.86
CA LEU A 374 -22.75 -22.66 -8.97
C LEU A 374 -21.52 -21.75 -9.22
N GLY A 375 -21.76 -20.56 -9.78
CA GLY A 375 -20.70 -19.61 -10.18
C GLY A 375 -20.02 -19.90 -11.52
N GLY A 376 -20.48 -20.90 -12.29
CA GLY A 376 -19.95 -21.21 -13.62
C GLY A 376 -20.73 -20.57 -14.77
N GLY A 377 -20.19 -20.76 -15.99
CA GLY A 377 -20.81 -20.32 -17.24
C GLY A 377 -22.13 -21.02 -17.54
N ALA A 378 -22.78 -20.62 -18.63
CA ALA A 378 -24.01 -21.26 -19.07
C ALA A 378 -23.76 -22.74 -19.38
N ALA A 379 -24.66 -23.61 -18.92
CA ALA A 379 -24.57 -25.03 -19.20
C ALA A 379 -24.66 -25.32 -20.70
N GLY A 380 -24.05 -26.42 -21.14
CA GLY A 380 -24.15 -26.86 -22.52
C GLY A 380 -25.60 -27.10 -22.92
N ALA A 381 -26.02 -26.51 -24.04
CA ALA A 381 -27.36 -26.73 -24.58
C ALA A 381 -27.54 -28.20 -24.99
N GLY A 382 -28.71 -28.77 -24.74
CA GLY A 382 -29.04 -30.08 -25.28
C GLY A 382 -29.18 -30.02 -26.80
N GLY A 383 -28.86 -31.12 -27.48
CA GLY A 383 -29.01 -31.19 -28.94
C GLY A 383 -30.48 -31.24 -29.35
N ASP A 384 -30.85 -30.63 -30.47
CA ASP A 384 -32.24 -30.68 -30.97
C ASP A 384 -32.63 -32.10 -31.40
N GLY A 385 -33.88 -32.45 -31.16
CA GLY A 385 -34.46 -33.72 -31.61
C GLY A 385 -34.52 -33.83 -33.13
N GLY A 386 -34.31 -35.04 -33.65
CA GLY A 386 -34.56 -35.34 -35.05
C GLY A 386 -36.05 -35.27 -35.38
N HIS A 387 -36.39 -35.00 -36.64
CA HIS A 387 -37.76 -35.14 -37.13
C HIS A 387 -37.91 -36.43 -37.95
N ASP A 388 -38.94 -37.20 -37.61
CA ASP A 388 -39.33 -38.36 -38.40
C ASP A 388 -39.69 -37.98 -39.86
N ARG A 389 -39.59 -38.96 -40.75
CA ARG A 389 -39.89 -38.79 -42.19
C ARG A 389 -40.69 -39.98 -42.72
N VAL A 390 -41.99 -39.79 -42.88
CA VAL A 390 -42.88 -40.80 -43.48
C VAL A 390 -43.01 -40.55 -44.98
N ALA A 391 -42.78 -41.58 -45.80
CA ALA A 391 -43.00 -41.55 -47.25
C ALA A 391 -43.99 -42.66 -47.65
N SER A 392 -45.20 -42.27 -48.07
CA SER A 392 -46.29 -43.21 -48.39
C SER A 392 -46.07 -44.08 -49.63
N GLN A 393 -45.03 -43.79 -50.44
CA GLN A 393 -44.72 -44.52 -51.68
C GLN A 393 -43.20 -44.73 -51.91
N CYS A 394 -42.36 -44.51 -50.89
CA CYS A 394 -40.87 -44.60 -50.97
C CYS A 394 -40.17 -43.67 -51.99
N VAL A 395 -40.89 -42.88 -52.80
CA VAL A 395 -40.32 -41.99 -53.84
C VAL A 395 -40.37 -40.49 -53.51
N VAL A 396 -41.22 -40.07 -52.57
CA VAL A 396 -41.30 -38.66 -52.14
C VAL A 396 -41.33 -38.61 -50.61
N PHE A 397 -40.25 -38.10 -50.02
CA PHE A 397 -40.18 -37.75 -48.61
C PHE A 397 -40.57 -36.28 -48.46
N ASN A 398 -41.73 -36.01 -47.87
CA ASN A 398 -42.07 -34.63 -47.51
C ASN A 398 -41.31 -34.26 -46.23
N THR A 399 -40.15 -33.62 -46.38
CA THR A 399 -39.28 -33.27 -45.25
C THR A 399 -39.80 -32.09 -44.44
N GLY A 400 -40.75 -31.30 -44.97
CA GLY A 400 -41.21 -30.04 -44.36
C GLY A 400 -40.11 -28.98 -44.17
N GLY A 401 -38.89 -29.21 -44.67
CA GLY A 401 -37.70 -28.40 -44.37
C GLY A 401 -36.83 -28.91 -43.19
N PHE A 402 -37.23 -29.97 -42.48
CA PHE A 402 -36.58 -30.41 -41.23
C PHE A 402 -35.58 -31.57 -41.41
N SER A 403 -34.58 -31.63 -40.53
CA SER A 403 -33.56 -32.70 -40.48
C SER A 403 -34.10 -33.98 -39.84
N ALA A 404 -33.73 -35.14 -40.39
CA ALA A 404 -33.97 -36.43 -39.74
C ALA A 404 -32.96 -36.79 -38.65
N HIS A 405 -31.83 -36.08 -38.63
CA HIS A 405 -30.80 -36.22 -37.61
C HIS A 405 -31.04 -35.17 -36.53
N GLY A 406 -31.01 -35.57 -35.26
CA GLY A 406 -30.85 -34.62 -34.16
C GLY A 406 -29.50 -33.92 -34.24
N SER A 407 -29.41 -32.70 -33.71
CA SER A 407 -28.15 -31.97 -33.63
C SER A 407 -27.32 -32.45 -32.43
N MET A 408 -26.01 -32.20 -32.45
CA MET A 408 -25.17 -32.42 -31.26
C MET A 408 -25.52 -31.37 -30.19
N GLY A 409 -25.40 -31.75 -28.92
CA GLY A 409 -25.48 -30.77 -27.83
C GLY A 409 -24.35 -29.75 -27.93
N GLY A 410 -24.65 -28.50 -27.57
CA GLY A 410 -23.65 -27.44 -27.51
C GLY A 410 -22.74 -27.61 -26.30
N ALA A 411 -21.46 -27.24 -26.44
CA ALA A 411 -20.56 -27.07 -25.32
C ALA A 411 -21.13 -26.04 -24.31
N GLY A 412 -20.84 -26.20 -23.02
CA GLY A 412 -21.07 -25.14 -22.04
C GLY A 412 -20.08 -24.00 -22.25
N THR A 413 -20.45 -22.77 -21.88
CA THR A 413 -19.49 -21.66 -21.92
C THR A 413 -18.49 -21.78 -20.77
N PRO A 414 -17.27 -21.24 -20.91
CA PRO A 414 -16.32 -21.13 -19.80
C PRO A 414 -16.95 -20.45 -18.57
N GLY A 415 -16.40 -20.77 -17.40
CA GLY A 415 -16.75 -20.08 -16.16
C GLY A 415 -16.40 -18.59 -16.23
N ALA A 416 -17.25 -17.73 -15.67
CA ALA A 416 -16.83 -16.35 -15.42
C ALA A 416 -15.68 -16.38 -14.41
N SER A 417 -14.58 -15.69 -14.71
CA SER A 417 -13.48 -15.51 -13.77
C SER A 417 -14.03 -14.83 -12.51
N VAL A 418 -13.93 -15.49 -11.35
CA VAL A 418 -14.32 -14.85 -10.08
C VAL A 418 -13.44 -13.62 -9.85
N PRO A 419 -13.98 -12.51 -9.31
CA PRO A 419 -13.16 -11.39 -8.90
C PRO A 419 -12.00 -11.87 -8.02
N GLY A 420 -10.82 -11.28 -8.21
CA GLY A 420 -9.66 -11.59 -7.38
C GLY A 420 -10.04 -11.53 -5.90
N GLY A 421 -9.60 -12.53 -5.12
CA GLY A 421 -9.91 -12.60 -3.71
C GLY A 421 -9.51 -11.30 -3.00
N ALA A 422 -10.28 -10.88 -1.99
CA ALA A 422 -9.88 -9.77 -1.14
C ALA A 422 -8.44 -10.02 -0.63
N GLY A 423 -7.56 -9.04 -0.82
CA GLY A 423 -6.12 -9.18 -0.58
C GLY A 423 -5.78 -9.73 0.81
N GLY A 424 -4.64 -10.41 0.90
CA GLY A 424 -4.30 -11.28 2.01
C GLY A 424 -4.56 -10.69 3.40
N GLY A 425 -5.61 -11.20 4.07
CA GLY A 425 -5.89 -10.93 5.49
C GLY A 425 -4.85 -11.51 6.47
N SER A 426 -3.67 -11.90 5.98
CA SER A 426 -2.59 -12.48 6.79
C SER A 426 -1.77 -11.38 7.44
N THR A 427 -1.83 -11.28 8.76
CA THR A 427 -0.89 -10.49 9.56
C THR A 427 0.52 -11.10 9.61
N ALA A 428 0.71 -12.30 9.05
CA ALA A 428 1.98 -13.01 9.02
C ALA A 428 2.72 -12.74 7.70
N GLY A 429 3.59 -11.72 7.73
CA GLY A 429 4.60 -11.46 6.70
C GLY A 429 5.98 -12.01 7.10
N PRO A 430 6.80 -12.52 6.16
CA PRO A 430 8.15 -12.98 6.47
C PRO A 430 9.07 -11.81 6.83
N VAL A 431 9.74 -11.88 7.99
CA VAL A 431 10.71 -10.85 8.43
C VAL A 431 12.08 -11.12 7.81
N ALA A 432 12.18 -10.97 6.49
CA ALA A 432 13.44 -11.07 5.74
C ALA A 432 14.20 -9.72 5.76
N GLY A 433 14.51 -9.22 6.96
CA GLY A 433 15.16 -7.93 7.20
C GLY A 433 14.19 -6.78 7.49
N GLU A 434 13.10 -6.68 6.73
CA GLU A 434 11.95 -5.80 7.03
C GLU A 434 10.65 -6.60 6.93
N TRP A 435 9.65 -6.22 7.73
CA TRP A 435 8.30 -6.79 7.56
C TRP A 435 7.75 -6.35 6.19
N ARG A 436 6.99 -7.23 5.53
CA ARG A 436 6.19 -6.90 4.35
C ARG A 436 4.80 -7.44 4.57
N GLY A 437 3.80 -6.70 4.15
CA GLY A 437 2.44 -7.23 4.06
C GLY A 437 2.45 -8.48 3.19
N ALA A 438 1.71 -9.51 3.61
CA ALA A 438 1.41 -10.62 2.71
C ALA A 438 0.40 -10.13 1.67
N ALA A 439 0.60 -10.50 0.40
CA ALA A 439 -0.37 -10.32 -0.68
C ALA A 439 -1.52 -11.35 -0.56
#